data_AF-A0A1V2QIX0-F1
#
_entry.id   AF-A0A1V2QIX0-F1
#
_cell.length_a   1.000
_cell.length_b   1.000
_cell.length_c   1.000
_cell.angle_alpha   90.00
_cell.angle_beta   90.00
_cell.angle_gamma   90.00
#
_symmetry.space_group_name_H-M   'P 1'
#
loop_
_entity.id
_entity.type
_entity.pdbx_description
1 polymer ?
#
loop_
_entity_poly.entity_id
_entity_poly.type
_entity_poly.pdbx_seq_one_letter_code
_entity_poly.pdbx_strand_id
1 'polypeptide(L)'
;MGALFVRPDHAAVLERWLDPNAFARPIHQAVFAAIVGLQREGGLRVVPAGRAELSGPDPTAWRAFTDNVMAVQHALRAGRFGTALTGNLTGELRGLAAAGMTTSEAHVHAYGSIVLELALRREARFQGLQMRLAATAEQTVGGDHAPLHVVVAAMDQRLTRLAAQLAAVRAGPHAVPPPVATVPIPRLAALNPPPRTVVHAAERDLVHTVIADPQRRDLLDRLAPEDFGDPLHATAWRAVGALAERGGVVTAVTVWWEAGSPVAPGAQPRIGAEEFAALDAGSRVTGGAGDRTADLVAVVVRAALIRTARQAADAIATAAGDRRLAPGQVVDAAQRAGQDVLRHVERLTGIRGTTQPGIPSLSNRLAGEREVVPSTTRPAVPGGHPRTR
;
A
#
# COMPACT_ATOMS: atom_id res chain seq x y z
N MET A 1 22.86 10.14 -17.58
CA MET A 1 23.81 10.68 -16.58
C MET A 1 25.18 10.93 -17.16
N GLY A 2 25.86 9.95 -17.77
CA GLY A 2 27.19 10.16 -18.39
C GLY A 2 27.30 11.37 -19.33
N ALA A 3 26.29 11.56 -20.19
CA ALA A 3 26.22 12.71 -21.10
C ALA A 3 26.22 14.07 -20.40
N LEU A 4 25.78 14.13 -19.13
CA LEU A 4 25.76 15.36 -18.34
C LEU A 4 27.16 15.78 -17.89
N PHE A 5 28.16 14.91 -17.96
CA PHE A 5 29.56 15.31 -17.79
C PHE A 5 30.10 16.06 -19.01
N VAL A 6 29.47 15.90 -20.19
CA VAL A 6 29.83 16.58 -21.44
C VAL A 6 29.01 17.87 -21.60
N ARG A 7 27.69 17.76 -21.37
CA ARG A 7 26.72 18.85 -21.46
C ARG A 7 25.99 19.03 -20.12
N PRO A 8 26.65 19.65 -19.12
CA PRO A 8 26.08 19.82 -17.79
C PRO A 8 24.92 20.82 -17.78
N ASP A 9 24.82 21.69 -18.81
CA ASP A 9 23.68 22.57 -19.06
C ASP A 9 22.35 21.81 -19.22
N HIS A 10 22.38 20.57 -19.72
CA HIS A 10 21.19 19.73 -19.80
C HIS A 10 20.67 19.30 -18.42
N ALA A 11 21.49 19.34 -17.38
CA ALA A 11 21.05 19.05 -16.02
C ALA A 11 19.98 20.06 -15.55
N ALA A 12 20.08 21.32 -15.96
CA ALA A 12 19.09 22.35 -15.64
C ALA A 12 17.74 22.10 -16.34
N VAL A 13 17.76 21.46 -17.52
CA VAL A 13 16.54 21.05 -18.23
C VAL A 13 15.91 19.84 -17.54
N LEU A 14 16.72 18.83 -17.22
CA LEU A 14 16.24 17.60 -16.56
C LEU A 14 15.71 17.88 -15.16
N GLU A 15 16.35 18.74 -14.38
CA GLU A 15 15.92 19.05 -13.01
C GLU A 15 14.50 19.60 -12.94
N ARG A 16 14.02 20.27 -13.99
CA ARG A 16 12.63 20.79 -14.03
C ARG A 16 11.57 19.70 -13.96
N TRP A 17 11.94 18.44 -14.15
CA TRP A 17 10.98 17.34 -14.21
C TRP A 17 11.50 15.97 -13.76
N LEU A 18 12.79 15.83 -13.49
CA LEU A 18 13.39 14.59 -13.03
C LEU A 18 13.96 14.79 -11.64
N ASP A 19 13.25 14.28 -10.63
CA ASP A 19 13.71 14.27 -9.25
C ASP A 19 14.85 13.23 -9.07
N PRO A 20 15.89 13.51 -8.27
CA PRO A 20 16.93 12.52 -7.97
C PRO A 20 16.39 11.18 -7.47
N ASN A 21 15.31 11.17 -6.69
CA ASN A 21 14.68 9.94 -6.18
C ASN A 21 14.01 9.10 -7.28
N ALA A 22 13.85 9.64 -8.49
CA ALA A 22 13.39 8.88 -9.66
C ALA A 22 14.43 7.84 -10.13
N PHE A 23 15.68 7.89 -9.64
CA PHE A 23 16.66 6.84 -9.92
C PHE A 23 16.52 5.66 -8.93
N ALA A 24 16.60 4.43 -9.44
CA ALA A 24 16.43 3.23 -8.61
C ALA A 24 17.62 2.95 -7.67
N ARG A 25 18.83 3.35 -8.05
CA ARG A 25 20.06 3.07 -7.29
C ARG A 25 20.46 4.32 -6.50
N PRO A 26 20.70 4.25 -5.18
CA PRO A 26 21.11 5.40 -4.38
C PRO A 26 22.31 6.15 -4.95
N ILE A 27 23.30 5.43 -5.48
CA ILE A 27 24.48 6.03 -6.13
C ILE A 27 24.12 6.88 -7.36
N HIS A 28 23.09 6.51 -8.13
CA HIS A 28 22.63 7.30 -9.27
C HIS A 28 21.82 8.52 -8.81
N GLN A 29 21.03 8.40 -7.75
CA GLN A 29 20.35 9.53 -7.11
C GLN A 29 21.39 10.58 -6.68
N ALA A 30 22.42 10.11 -5.98
CA ALA A 30 23.53 10.94 -5.50
C ALA A 30 24.29 11.62 -6.64
N VAL A 31 24.71 10.86 -7.65
CA VAL A 31 25.41 11.41 -8.82
C VAL A 31 24.58 12.45 -9.53
N PHE A 32 23.28 12.19 -9.76
CA PHE A 32 22.42 13.17 -10.41
C PHE A 32 22.22 14.43 -9.57
N ALA A 33 21.95 14.29 -8.26
CA ALA A 33 21.84 15.41 -7.33
C ALA A 33 23.13 16.25 -7.27
N ALA A 34 24.30 15.61 -7.27
CA ALA A 34 25.59 16.28 -7.28
C ALA A 34 25.86 17.03 -8.60
N ILE A 35 25.54 16.43 -9.75
CA ILE A 35 25.64 17.10 -11.06
C ILE A 35 24.75 18.36 -11.09
N VAL A 36 23.51 18.23 -10.64
CA VAL A 36 22.54 19.34 -10.59
C VAL A 36 23.01 20.44 -9.62
N GLY A 37 23.47 20.07 -8.42
CA GLY A 37 23.98 21.01 -7.43
C GLY A 37 25.22 21.76 -7.92
N LEU A 38 26.20 21.06 -8.48
CA LEU A 38 27.39 21.67 -9.05
C LEU A 38 27.08 22.53 -10.26
N GLN A 39 26.11 22.16 -11.10
CA GLN A 39 25.70 23.00 -12.24
C GLN A 39 25.10 24.33 -11.77
N ARG A 40 24.29 24.33 -10.71
CA ARG A 40 23.74 25.57 -10.11
C ARG A 40 24.81 26.48 -9.54
N GLU A 41 25.86 25.89 -8.98
CA GLU A 41 27.02 26.63 -8.45
C GLU A 41 28.01 27.06 -9.54
N GLY A 42 27.80 26.70 -10.80
CA GLY A 42 28.76 26.95 -11.89
C GLY A 42 30.06 26.11 -11.78
N GLY A 43 30.02 25.03 -10.99
CA GLY A 43 31.16 24.13 -10.74
C GLY A 43 31.43 23.12 -11.86
N LEU A 44 30.60 23.07 -12.90
CA LEU A 44 30.77 22.21 -14.07
C LEU A 44 31.01 23.06 -15.33
N ARG A 45 31.84 22.54 -16.23
CA ARG A 45 32.21 23.19 -17.50
C ARG A 45 31.54 22.50 -18.68
N VAL A 46 31.00 23.27 -19.62
CA VAL A 46 30.55 22.71 -20.91
C VAL A 46 31.78 22.22 -21.68
N VAL A 47 31.74 20.98 -22.16
CA VAL A 47 32.83 20.40 -22.96
C VAL A 47 32.64 20.85 -24.42
N PRO A 48 33.56 21.65 -24.98
CA PRO A 48 33.42 22.21 -26.32
C PRO A 48 33.87 21.20 -27.37
N ALA A 49 33.02 20.27 -27.81
CA ALA A 49 33.15 19.60 -29.12
C ALA A 49 31.94 18.71 -29.45
N GLY A 50 31.59 18.65 -30.73
CA GLY A 50 30.62 17.72 -31.29
C GLY A 50 31.12 16.28 -31.26
N ARG A 51 30.19 15.33 -31.13
CA ARG A 51 30.37 13.88 -30.99
C ARG A 51 31.37 13.21 -31.98
N ALA A 52 31.73 13.86 -33.08
CA ALA A 52 32.65 13.35 -34.10
C ALA A 52 34.14 13.53 -33.73
N GLU A 53 34.48 14.46 -32.84
CA GLU A 53 35.89 14.85 -32.58
C GLU A 53 36.50 14.24 -31.32
N LEU A 54 35.72 13.64 -30.42
CA LEU A 54 36.27 12.87 -29.28
C LEU A 54 36.97 11.56 -29.70
N SER A 55 36.96 11.24 -31.00
CA SER A 55 37.76 10.18 -31.61
C SER A 55 39.25 10.56 -31.75
N GLY A 56 39.60 11.83 -31.50
CA GLY A 56 40.97 12.32 -31.30
C GLY A 56 41.03 13.24 -30.07
N PRO A 57 42.11 13.23 -29.27
CA PRO A 57 42.10 13.98 -28.01
C PRO A 57 42.29 15.46 -28.31
N ASP A 58 41.21 16.23 -28.41
CA ASP A 58 41.28 17.64 -28.02
C ASP A 58 41.63 17.65 -26.52
N PRO A 59 42.86 18.05 -26.14
CA PRO A 59 43.31 18.00 -24.76
C PRO A 59 42.47 18.91 -23.86
N THR A 60 41.84 19.93 -24.43
CA THR A 60 41.01 20.89 -23.68
C THR A 60 39.64 20.30 -23.36
N ALA A 61 38.95 19.70 -24.34
CA ALA A 61 37.72 18.95 -24.11
C ALA A 61 37.91 17.78 -23.14
N TRP A 62 38.99 17.00 -23.29
CA TRP A 62 39.28 15.89 -22.38
C TRP A 62 39.55 16.36 -20.94
N ARG A 63 40.26 17.48 -20.77
CA ARG A 63 40.51 18.08 -19.46
C ARG A 63 39.20 18.57 -18.83
N ALA A 64 38.35 19.28 -19.57
CA ALA A 64 37.06 19.75 -19.05
C ALA A 64 36.15 18.58 -18.61
N PHE A 65 36.10 17.50 -19.40
CA PHE A 65 35.36 16.29 -19.04
C PHE A 65 35.91 15.62 -17.76
N THR A 66 37.23 15.47 -17.67
CA THR A 66 37.89 14.89 -16.49
C THR A 66 37.66 15.75 -15.25
N ASP A 67 37.79 17.07 -15.37
CA ASP A 67 37.52 18.04 -14.30
C ASP A 67 36.08 17.88 -13.79
N ASN A 68 35.10 17.75 -14.68
CA ASN A 68 33.69 17.54 -14.30
C ASN A 68 33.50 16.23 -13.53
N VAL A 69 34.07 15.11 -14.00
CA VAL A 69 33.97 13.81 -13.32
C VAL A 69 34.61 13.88 -11.93
N MET A 70 35.78 14.51 -11.82
CA MET A 70 36.49 14.70 -10.55
C MET A 70 35.73 15.62 -9.60
N ALA A 71 35.11 16.69 -10.10
CA ALA A 71 34.29 17.60 -9.30
C ALA A 71 33.09 16.87 -8.68
N VAL A 72 32.37 16.05 -9.45
CA VAL A 72 31.27 15.22 -8.94
C VAL A 72 31.78 14.21 -7.91
N GLN A 73 32.90 13.53 -8.19
CA GLN A 73 33.48 12.58 -7.24
C GLN A 73 33.86 13.25 -5.91
N HIS A 74 34.46 14.44 -5.98
CA HIS A 74 34.86 15.21 -4.79
C HIS A 74 33.64 15.68 -3.99
N ALA A 75 32.61 16.23 -4.66
CA ALA A 75 31.38 16.65 -4.01
C ALA A 75 30.68 15.50 -3.27
N LEU A 76 30.60 14.33 -3.92
CA LEU A 76 30.02 13.13 -3.33
C LEU A 76 30.80 12.64 -2.10
N ARG A 77 32.14 12.58 -2.18
CA ARG A 77 32.99 12.20 -1.03
C ARG A 77 32.90 13.17 0.13
N ALA A 78 32.73 14.45 -0.16
CA ALA A 78 32.52 15.50 0.84
C ALA A 78 31.08 15.51 1.41
N GLY A 79 30.20 14.59 1.01
CA GLY A 79 28.81 14.54 1.47
C GLY A 79 27.95 15.72 1.00
N ARG A 80 28.39 16.44 -0.04
CA ARG A 80 27.66 17.58 -0.59
C ARG A 80 26.45 17.11 -1.38
N PHE A 81 25.38 17.89 -1.34
CA PHE A 81 24.11 17.66 -2.08
C PHE A 81 23.33 16.40 -1.68
N GLY A 82 23.59 15.87 -0.49
CA GLY A 82 22.65 15.07 0.29
C GLY A 82 22.15 13.79 -0.36
N THR A 83 22.88 12.69 -0.19
CA THR A 83 22.39 11.30 -0.17
C THR A 83 23.54 10.43 0.33
N ALA A 84 23.25 9.41 1.14
CA ALA A 84 24.28 8.50 1.64
C ALA A 84 24.87 7.68 0.49
N LEU A 85 26.20 7.75 0.31
CA LEU A 85 26.90 6.93 -0.66
C LEU A 85 26.89 5.46 -0.22
N THR A 86 26.41 4.59 -1.09
CA THR A 86 26.51 3.13 -0.93
C THR A 86 27.07 2.52 -2.21
N GLY A 87 28.21 1.82 -2.10
CA GLY A 87 28.82 1.06 -3.22
C GLY A 87 30.12 1.65 -3.81
N ASN A 88 30.55 1.08 -4.94
CA ASN A 88 31.81 1.42 -5.62
C ASN A 88 31.67 2.69 -6.50
N LEU A 89 31.80 3.87 -5.88
CA LEU A 89 31.70 5.16 -6.56
C LEU A 89 32.64 5.28 -7.79
N THR A 90 33.89 4.83 -7.66
CA THR A 90 34.89 4.95 -8.75
C THR A 90 34.50 4.11 -9.96
N GLY A 91 34.05 2.87 -9.75
CA GLY A 91 33.58 1.99 -10.83
C GLY A 91 32.36 2.55 -11.55
N GLU A 92 31.39 3.08 -10.79
CA GLU A 92 30.17 3.68 -11.33
C GLU A 92 30.46 4.94 -12.16
N LEU A 93 31.27 5.87 -11.64
CA LEU A 93 31.65 7.08 -12.37
C LEU A 93 32.40 6.73 -13.66
N ARG A 94 33.30 5.74 -13.63
CA ARG A 94 34.00 5.27 -14.84
C ARG A 94 33.03 4.71 -15.87
N GLY A 95 32.07 3.89 -15.45
CA GLY A 95 31.04 3.33 -16.35
C GLY A 95 30.15 4.42 -16.96
N LEU A 96 29.72 5.38 -16.15
CA LEU A 96 28.95 6.53 -16.61
C LEU A 96 29.76 7.41 -17.56
N ALA A 97 31.03 7.67 -17.26
CA ALA A 97 31.94 8.44 -18.10
C ALA A 97 32.09 7.79 -19.49
N ALA A 98 32.32 6.47 -19.52
CA ALA A 98 32.41 5.70 -20.76
C ALA A 98 31.13 5.78 -21.59
N ALA A 99 29.95 5.63 -20.96
CA ALA A 99 28.66 5.76 -21.65
C ALA A 99 28.36 7.19 -22.11
N GLY A 100 28.85 8.20 -21.39
CA GLY A 100 28.63 9.61 -21.70
C GLY A 100 29.23 10.05 -23.03
N MET A 101 30.43 9.54 -23.34
CA MET A 101 31.15 9.85 -24.58
C MET A 101 30.42 9.39 -25.86
N THR A 102 29.50 8.42 -25.74
CA THR A 102 28.75 7.85 -26.88
C THR A 102 27.27 8.25 -26.88
N THR A 103 26.82 9.18 -26.02
CA THR A 103 25.41 9.55 -25.87
C THR A 103 25.10 10.90 -26.53
N SER A 104 24.06 11.00 -27.38
CA SER A 104 23.60 12.28 -27.96
C SER A 104 22.67 13.01 -27.00
N GLU A 105 22.48 14.30 -27.27
CA GLU A 105 21.48 15.14 -26.60
C GLU A 105 20.06 14.55 -26.69
N ALA A 106 19.63 14.09 -27.86
CA ALA A 106 18.34 13.43 -28.03
C ALA A 106 18.16 12.21 -27.10
N HIS A 107 19.24 11.49 -26.80
CA HIS A 107 19.21 10.37 -25.87
C HIS A 107 19.09 10.82 -24.40
N VAL A 108 19.56 12.01 -24.02
CA VAL A 108 19.46 12.51 -22.64
C VAL A 108 18.00 12.67 -22.22
N HIS A 109 17.19 13.30 -23.08
CA HIS A 109 15.76 13.46 -22.84
C HIS A 109 15.03 12.11 -22.87
N ALA A 110 15.30 11.27 -23.87
CA ALA A 110 14.71 9.94 -23.98
C ALA A 110 15.01 9.08 -22.73
N TYR A 111 16.26 9.03 -22.27
CA TYR A 111 16.64 8.28 -21.07
C TYR A 111 16.01 8.84 -19.80
N GLY A 112 15.91 10.17 -19.66
CA GLY A 112 15.20 10.77 -18.53
C GLY A 112 13.73 10.34 -18.50
N SER A 113 13.05 10.28 -19.65
CA SER A 113 11.67 9.80 -19.74
C SER A 113 11.53 8.32 -19.35
N ILE A 114 12.52 7.48 -19.72
CA ILE A 114 12.58 6.08 -19.31
C ILE A 114 12.79 5.96 -17.80
N VAL A 115 13.65 6.79 -17.20
CA VAL A 115 13.85 6.81 -15.74
C VAL A 115 12.56 7.18 -15.02
N LEU A 116 11.83 8.19 -15.51
CA LEU A 116 10.54 8.61 -14.94
C LEU A 116 9.47 7.53 -15.08
N GLU A 117 9.37 6.86 -16.23
CA GLU A 117 8.47 5.71 -16.40
C GLU A 117 8.81 4.59 -15.41
N LEU A 118 10.10 4.25 -15.26
CA LEU A 118 10.53 3.24 -14.29
C LEU A 118 10.25 3.69 -12.86
N ALA A 119 10.33 4.99 -12.56
CA ALA A 119 9.96 5.54 -11.25
C ALA A 119 8.46 5.36 -10.97
N LEU A 120 7.58 5.67 -11.93
CA LEU A 120 6.14 5.42 -11.83
C LEU A 120 5.85 3.95 -11.53
N ARG A 121 6.47 3.02 -12.26
CA ARG A 121 6.27 1.59 -12.03
C ARG A 121 6.80 1.12 -10.67
N ARG A 122 7.87 1.72 -10.16
CA ARG A 122 8.37 1.41 -8.80
C ARG A 122 7.44 1.98 -7.73
N GLU A 123 6.95 3.20 -7.92
CA GLU A 123 5.99 3.82 -7.02
C GLU A 123 4.71 2.99 -6.95
N ALA A 124 4.18 2.52 -8.08
CA ALA A 124 2.99 1.65 -8.09
C ALA A 124 3.21 0.39 -7.23
N ARG A 125 4.33 -0.31 -7.39
CA ARG A 125 4.67 -1.49 -6.56
C ARG A 125 4.77 -1.12 -5.08
N PHE A 126 5.42 0.01 -4.78
CA PHE A 126 5.58 0.48 -3.41
C PHE A 126 4.22 0.77 -2.77
N GLN A 127 3.30 1.40 -3.49
CA GLN A 127 1.94 1.66 -3.01
C GLN A 127 1.15 0.36 -2.79
N GLY A 128 1.29 -0.64 -3.66
CA GLY A 128 0.72 -1.97 -3.42
C GLY A 128 1.23 -2.60 -2.11
N LEU A 129 2.52 -2.45 -1.79
CA LEU A 129 3.06 -2.89 -0.50
C LEU A 129 2.48 -2.08 0.67
N GLN A 130 2.37 -0.76 0.56
CA GLN A 130 1.76 0.08 1.61
C GLN A 130 0.31 -0.32 1.88
N MET A 131 -0.45 -0.69 0.86
CA MET A 131 -1.82 -1.16 1.00
C MET A 131 -1.90 -2.46 1.81
N ARG A 132 -0.98 -3.41 1.57
CA ARG A 132 -0.86 -4.63 2.38
C ARG A 132 -0.52 -4.32 3.84
N LEU A 133 0.39 -3.38 4.08
CA LEU A 133 0.77 -2.98 5.44
C LEU A 133 -0.39 -2.29 6.16
N ALA A 134 -1.15 -1.44 5.47
CA ALA A 134 -2.34 -0.79 5.99
C ALA A 134 -3.44 -1.80 6.36
N ALA A 135 -3.64 -2.85 5.57
CA ALA A 135 -4.60 -3.90 5.89
C ALA A 135 -4.24 -4.69 7.17
N THR A 136 -2.97 -4.67 7.57
CA THR A 136 -2.47 -5.33 8.79
C THR A 136 -2.20 -4.35 9.93
N ALA A 137 -2.42 -3.04 9.75
CA ALA A 137 -2.13 -2.05 10.76
C ALA A 137 -3.04 -2.22 11.98
N GLU A 138 -2.52 -1.94 13.17
CA GLU A 138 -3.25 -2.09 14.45
C GLU A 138 -4.59 -1.35 14.46
N GLN A 139 -4.63 -0.13 13.92
CA GLN A 139 -5.85 0.67 13.75
C GLN A 139 -6.91 -0.08 12.93
N THR A 140 -6.50 -0.67 11.80
CA THR A 140 -7.37 -1.48 10.93
C THR A 140 -7.88 -2.73 11.64
N VAL A 141 -7.08 -3.31 12.56
CA VAL A 141 -7.50 -4.44 13.39
C VAL A 141 -8.53 -4.01 14.45
N GLY A 142 -8.41 -2.79 14.97
CA GLY A 142 -9.38 -2.18 15.88
C GLY A 142 -10.66 -1.66 15.23
N GLY A 143 -10.81 -1.83 13.90
CA GLY A 143 -11.98 -1.36 13.14
C GLY A 143 -11.85 0.05 12.54
N ASP A 144 -10.71 0.72 12.73
CA ASP A 144 -10.41 1.97 12.03
C ASP A 144 -9.71 1.70 10.70
N HIS A 145 -10.47 1.83 9.61
CA HIS A 145 -9.98 1.57 8.26
C HIS A 145 -9.45 2.82 7.55
N ALA A 146 -9.35 3.97 8.24
CA ALA A 146 -8.75 5.18 7.70
C ALA A 146 -7.36 4.98 7.07
N PRO A 147 -6.46 4.11 7.60
CA PRO A 147 -5.17 3.87 6.96
C PRO A 147 -5.28 3.36 5.52
N LEU A 148 -6.27 2.53 5.20
CA LEU A 148 -6.51 2.04 3.84
C LEU A 148 -6.98 3.18 2.93
N HIS A 149 -7.90 4.02 3.38
CA HIS A 149 -8.35 5.21 2.63
C HIS A 149 -7.19 6.17 2.35
N VAL A 150 -6.36 6.45 3.36
CA VAL A 150 -5.20 7.34 3.22
C VAL A 150 -4.20 6.79 2.21
N VAL A 151 -3.87 5.49 2.27
CA VAL A 151 -2.93 4.87 1.33
C VAL A 151 -3.49 4.87 -0.10
N VAL A 152 -4.76 4.53 -0.29
CA VAL A 152 -5.38 4.51 -1.64
C VAL A 152 -5.43 5.92 -2.23
N ALA A 153 -5.82 6.94 -1.46
CA ALA A 153 -5.84 8.32 -1.92
C ALA A 153 -4.42 8.85 -2.25
N ALA A 154 -3.43 8.54 -1.40
CA ALA A 154 -2.05 8.92 -1.64
C ALA A 154 -1.46 8.25 -2.89
N MET A 155 -1.79 6.98 -3.13
CA MET A 155 -1.43 6.25 -4.34
C MET A 155 -2.02 6.93 -5.59
N ASP A 156 -3.32 7.18 -5.59
CA ASP A 156 -4.03 7.79 -6.71
C ASP A 156 -3.41 9.14 -7.10
N GLN A 157 -3.24 10.01 -6.11
CA GLN A 157 -2.65 11.34 -6.31
C GLN A 157 -1.22 11.27 -6.90
N ARG A 158 -0.38 10.35 -6.42
CA ARG A 158 1.01 10.23 -6.86
C ARG A 158 1.14 9.65 -8.24
N LEU A 159 0.43 8.55 -8.52
CA LEU A 159 0.51 7.88 -9.81
C LEU A 159 -0.07 8.77 -10.91
N THR A 160 -1.18 9.45 -10.64
CA THR A 160 -1.76 10.45 -11.56
C THR A 160 -0.76 11.57 -11.84
N ARG A 161 -0.10 12.09 -10.81
CA ARG A 161 0.93 13.14 -10.96
C ARG A 161 2.12 12.68 -11.80
N LEU A 162 2.68 11.51 -11.51
CA LEU A 162 3.81 10.96 -12.26
C LEU A 162 3.45 10.67 -13.72
N ALA A 163 2.23 10.18 -13.98
CA ALA A 163 1.74 9.96 -15.33
C ALA A 163 1.56 11.28 -16.10
N ALA A 164 1.00 12.31 -15.47
CA ALA A 164 0.88 13.65 -16.06
C ALA A 164 2.26 14.26 -16.38
N GLN A 165 3.22 14.12 -15.46
CA GLN A 165 4.59 14.57 -15.67
C GLN A 165 5.25 13.84 -16.84
N LEU A 166 5.11 12.51 -16.92
CA LEU A 166 5.64 11.73 -18.03
C LEU A 166 4.98 12.07 -19.37
N ALA A 167 3.68 12.31 -19.39
CA ALA A 167 2.96 12.75 -20.57
C ALA A 167 3.44 14.13 -21.05
N ALA A 168 3.62 15.08 -20.13
CA ALA A 168 4.16 16.41 -20.43
C ALA A 168 5.58 16.33 -21.02
N VAL A 169 6.46 15.54 -20.40
CA VAL A 169 7.84 15.31 -20.91
C VAL A 169 7.80 14.72 -22.32
N ARG A 170 6.90 13.77 -22.60
CA ARG A 170 6.76 13.17 -23.94
C ARG A 170 6.19 14.14 -24.97
N ALA A 171 5.33 15.08 -24.56
CA ALA A 171 4.78 16.12 -25.44
C ALA A 171 5.81 17.22 -25.74
N GLY A 172 6.74 17.48 -24.81
CA GLY A 172 7.89 18.36 -25.02
C GLY A 172 8.41 18.98 -23.72
N PRO A 173 9.71 19.32 -23.65
CA PRO A 173 10.40 19.72 -22.41
C PRO A 173 9.92 21.07 -21.81
N HIS A 174 9.14 21.87 -22.56
CA HIS A 174 8.61 23.16 -22.10
C HIS A 174 7.22 23.08 -21.46
N ALA A 175 6.53 21.93 -21.57
CA ALA A 175 5.18 21.75 -21.05
C ALA A 175 5.15 21.24 -19.60
N VAL A 176 6.31 21.13 -18.93
CA VAL A 176 6.43 20.33 -17.72
C VAL A 176 6.25 21.18 -16.45
N PRO A 177 5.26 20.86 -15.58
CA PRO A 177 5.16 21.46 -14.26
C PRO A 177 6.34 21.03 -13.37
N PRO A 178 6.75 21.84 -12.37
CA PRO A 178 7.89 21.55 -11.51
C PRO A 178 7.73 20.21 -10.77
N PRO A 179 8.84 19.54 -10.39
CA PRO A 179 8.79 18.33 -9.59
C PRO A 179 8.19 18.67 -8.23
N VAL A 180 7.11 17.99 -7.86
CA VAL A 180 6.43 18.25 -6.59
C VAL A 180 6.98 17.31 -5.52
N ALA A 181 7.29 17.89 -4.35
CA ALA A 181 7.74 17.17 -3.18
C ALA A 181 6.84 15.96 -2.87
N THR A 182 7.47 14.82 -2.61
CA THR A 182 6.80 13.62 -2.12
C THR A 182 6.19 13.90 -0.75
N VAL A 183 4.88 13.75 -0.63
CA VAL A 183 4.21 13.72 0.69
C VAL A 183 4.84 12.56 1.50
N PRO A 184 5.12 12.67 2.79
CA PRO A 184 5.52 11.51 3.58
C PRO A 184 4.35 10.52 3.67
N ILE A 185 4.57 9.23 3.39
CA ILE A 185 3.58 8.21 3.75
C ILE A 185 3.82 7.87 5.22
N PRO A 186 2.78 7.83 6.07
CA PRO A 186 2.94 7.36 7.43
C PRO A 186 3.54 5.95 7.42
N ARG A 187 4.58 5.74 8.22
CA ARG A 187 5.11 4.38 8.45
C ARG A 187 4.11 3.65 9.32
N LEU A 188 3.45 2.65 8.75
CA LEU A 188 2.49 1.82 9.48
C LEU A 188 3.21 0.64 10.13
N ALA A 189 2.97 0.43 11.43
CA ALA A 189 3.37 -0.79 12.12
C ALA A 189 2.38 -1.90 11.75
N ALA A 190 2.88 -2.98 11.14
CA ALA A 190 2.07 -4.13 10.77
C ALA A 190 1.93 -5.11 11.93
N LEU A 191 0.71 -5.57 12.19
CA LEU A 191 0.44 -6.71 13.06
C LEU A 191 0.45 -8.02 12.29
N ASN A 192 0.72 -9.12 12.99
CA ASN A 192 0.64 -10.45 12.41
C ASN A 192 -0.80 -10.77 12.00
N PRO A 193 -1.03 -11.31 10.78
CA PRO A 193 -2.36 -11.75 10.35
C PRO A 193 -2.89 -12.83 11.31
N PRO A 194 -4.22 -12.99 11.42
CA PRO A 194 -4.79 -14.05 12.25
C PRO A 194 -4.32 -15.42 11.73
N PRO A 195 -4.03 -16.39 12.63
CA PRO A 195 -3.65 -17.74 12.21
C PRO A 195 -4.72 -18.38 11.33
N ARG A 196 -4.30 -19.14 10.32
CA ARG A 196 -5.24 -19.81 9.39
C ARG A 196 -6.25 -20.70 10.11
N THR A 197 -5.83 -21.39 11.16
CA THR A 197 -6.71 -22.25 11.98
C THR A 197 -7.80 -21.45 12.70
N VAL A 198 -7.48 -20.25 13.19
CA VAL A 198 -8.45 -19.34 13.82
C VAL A 198 -9.44 -18.80 12.80
N VAL A 199 -8.95 -18.40 11.62
CA VAL A 199 -9.82 -17.93 10.53
C VAL A 199 -10.75 -19.04 10.05
N HIS A 200 -10.21 -20.23 9.80
CA HIS A 200 -10.99 -21.39 9.35
C HIS A 200 -12.07 -21.76 10.38
N ALA A 201 -11.74 -21.80 11.68
CA ALA A 201 -12.73 -22.05 12.73
C ALA A 201 -13.81 -20.95 12.77
N ALA A 202 -13.43 -19.68 12.63
CA ALA A 202 -14.38 -18.57 12.65
C ALA A 202 -15.33 -18.60 11.44
N GLU A 203 -14.80 -18.88 10.25
CA GLU A 203 -15.60 -19.04 9.03
C GLU A 203 -16.60 -20.20 9.17
N ARG A 204 -16.16 -21.36 9.65
CA ARG A 204 -17.03 -22.52 9.90
C ARG A 204 -18.13 -22.19 10.91
N ASP A 205 -17.77 -21.58 12.04
CA ASP A 205 -18.73 -21.27 13.10
C ASP A 205 -19.74 -20.18 12.65
N LEU A 206 -19.36 -19.26 11.75
CA LEU A 206 -20.30 -18.33 11.11
C LEU A 206 -21.29 -19.03 10.18
N VAL A 207 -20.83 -19.94 9.33
CA VAL A 207 -21.71 -20.74 8.46
C VAL A 207 -22.73 -21.50 9.31
N HIS A 208 -22.27 -22.19 10.36
CA HIS A 208 -23.16 -22.88 11.31
C HIS A 208 -24.13 -21.92 12.00
N THR A 209 -23.68 -20.72 12.40
CA THR A 209 -24.54 -19.71 13.06
C THR A 209 -25.74 -19.32 12.17
N VAL A 210 -25.54 -19.09 10.87
CA VAL A 210 -26.64 -18.70 9.97
C VAL A 210 -27.55 -19.89 9.62
N ILE A 211 -27.03 -21.12 9.62
CA ILE A 211 -27.84 -22.34 9.47
C ILE A 211 -28.73 -22.54 10.71
N ALA A 212 -28.17 -22.32 11.91
CA ALA A 212 -28.88 -22.48 13.17
C ALA A 212 -29.88 -21.35 13.44
N ASP A 213 -29.58 -20.13 13.00
CA ASP A 213 -30.46 -18.96 13.09
C ASP A 213 -30.61 -18.26 11.73
N PRO A 214 -31.58 -18.70 10.91
CA PRO A 214 -31.86 -18.09 9.61
C PRO A 214 -32.34 -16.63 9.66
N GLN A 215 -32.65 -16.09 10.85
CA GLN A 215 -33.06 -14.68 11.00
C GLN A 215 -31.87 -13.71 10.94
N ARG A 216 -30.62 -14.21 10.97
CA ARG A 216 -29.38 -13.43 10.87
C ARG A 216 -29.10 -12.90 9.45
N ARG A 217 -30.10 -12.25 8.83
CA ARG A 217 -29.96 -11.59 7.51
C ARG A 217 -28.92 -10.47 7.54
N ASP A 218 -28.70 -9.85 8.71
CA ASP A 218 -27.63 -8.88 8.92
C ASP A 218 -26.24 -9.39 8.51
N LEU A 219 -25.98 -10.68 8.71
CA LEU A 219 -24.72 -11.29 8.31
C LEU A 219 -24.64 -11.53 6.80
N LEU A 220 -25.75 -11.93 6.18
CA LEU A 220 -25.84 -12.15 4.72
C LEU A 220 -25.76 -10.85 3.93
N ASP A 221 -26.31 -9.76 4.47
CA ASP A 221 -26.21 -8.42 3.86
C ASP A 221 -24.78 -7.86 3.95
N ARG A 222 -24.02 -8.28 4.97
CA ARG A 222 -22.67 -7.80 5.25
C ARG A 222 -21.57 -8.62 4.55
N LEU A 223 -21.66 -9.95 4.62
CA LEU A 223 -20.63 -10.87 4.13
C LEU A 223 -21.04 -11.53 2.82
N ALA A 224 -20.10 -11.63 1.90
CA ALA A 224 -20.25 -12.29 0.62
C ALA A 224 -19.40 -13.57 0.57
N PRO A 225 -19.68 -14.52 -0.32
CA PRO A 225 -18.90 -15.75 -0.46
C PRO A 225 -17.38 -15.51 -0.64
N GLU A 226 -16.99 -14.40 -1.26
CA GLU A 226 -15.60 -14.03 -1.51
C GLU A 226 -14.82 -13.66 -0.22
N ASP A 227 -15.53 -13.39 0.88
CA ASP A 227 -14.93 -13.10 2.19
C ASP A 227 -14.48 -14.34 2.95
N PHE A 228 -14.76 -15.53 2.42
CA PHE A 228 -14.36 -16.80 2.98
C PHE A 228 -13.08 -17.28 2.28
N GLY A 229 -12.06 -17.59 3.06
CA GLY A 229 -10.78 -18.08 2.57
C GLY A 229 -10.81 -19.56 2.21
N ASP A 230 -11.67 -20.33 2.88
CA ASP A 230 -11.92 -21.73 2.54
C ASP A 230 -13.00 -21.84 1.44
N PRO A 231 -12.70 -22.49 0.30
CA PRO A 231 -13.68 -22.68 -0.77
C PRO A 231 -14.94 -23.43 -0.34
N LEU A 232 -14.85 -24.34 0.63
CA LEU A 232 -16.03 -25.07 1.13
C LEU A 232 -16.93 -24.16 1.97
N HIS A 233 -16.35 -23.30 2.81
CA HIS A 233 -17.12 -22.30 3.57
C HIS A 233 -17.80 -21.30 2.64
N ALA A 234 -17.08 -20.84 1.62
CA ALA A 234 -17.62 -19.95 0.61
C ALA A 234 -18.78 -20.58 -0.17
N THR A 235 -18.69 -21.89 -0.50
CA THR A 235 -19.79 -22.60 -1.16
C THR A 235 -21.01 -22.73 -0.25
N ALA A 236 -20.80 -23.08 1.01
CA ALA A 236 -21.89 -23.16 1.99
C ALA A 236 -22.55 -21.79 2.19
N TRP A 237 -21.77 -20.72 2.29
CA TRP A 237 -22.27 -19.35 2.41
C TRP A 237 -23.12 -18.92 1.21
N ARG A 238 -22.66 -19.23 -0.01
CA ARG A 238 -23.46 -18.98 -1.23
C ARG A 238 -24.78 -19.73 -1.20
N ALA A 239 -24.76 -21.01 -0.82
CA ALA A 239 -25.96 -21.84 -0.74
C ALA A 239 -26.98 -21.26 0.27
N VAL A 240 -26.50 -20.82 1.43
CA VAL A 240 -27.33 -20.12 2.43
C VAL A 240 -27.94 -18.84 1.84
N GLY A 241 -27.15 -17.99 1.19
CA GLY A 241 -27.63 -16.76 0.55
C GLY A 241 -28.69 -17.04 -0.52
N ALA A 242 -28.44 -18.00 -1.42
CA ALA A 242 -29.36 -18.37 -2.48
C ALA A 242 -30.70 -18.93 -1.94
N LEU A 243 -30.67 -19.64 -0.80
CA LEU A 243 -31.87 -20.08 -0.08
C LEU A 243 -32.62 -18.89 0.55
N ALA A 244 -31.90 -17.99 1.20
CA ALA A 244 -32.49 -16.83 1.88
C ALA A 244 -33.13 -15.82 0.90
N GLU A 245 -32.52 -15.62 -0.27
CA GLU A 245 -33.02 -14.74 -1.34
C GLU A 245 -34.35 -15.24 -1.94
N ARG A 246 -34.46 -16.56 -2.18
CA ARG A 246 -35.68 -17.18 -2.73
C ARG A 246 -36.76 -17.48 -1.69
N GLY A 247 -36.54 -17.10 -0.43
CA GLY A 247 -37.46 -17.40 0.68
C GLY A 247 -37.55 -18.89 1.03
N GLY A 248 -36.54 -19.68 0.65
CA GLY A 248 -36.45 -21.09 1.02
C GLY A 248 -36.12 -21.29 2.49
N VAL A 249 -36.44 -22.46 3.03
CA VAL A 249 -36.06 -22.82 4.41
C VAL A 249 -34.55 -23.06 4.44
N VAL A 250 -33.84 -22.33 5.30
CA VAL A 250 -32.41 -22.54 5.54
C VAL A 250 -32.26 -23.57 6.65
N THR A 251 -31.86 -24.78 6.27
CA THR A 251 -31.49 -25.89 7.15
C THR A 251 -30.21 -26.55 6.66
N ALA A 252 -29.54 -27.32 7.51
CA ALA A 252 -28.36 -28.11 7.14
C ALA A 252 -28.61 -28.95 5.86
N VAL A 253 -29.73 -29.67 5.79
CA VAL A 253 -30.09 -30.53 4.64
C VAL A 253 -30.28 -29.73 3.36
N THR A 254 -31.02 -28.61 3.42
CA THR A 254 -31.27 -27.77 2.25
C THR A 254 -30.02 -27.05 1.76
N VAL A 255 -29.14 -26.63 2.67
CA VAL A 255 -27.88 -25.96 2.33
C VAL A 255 -26.92 -26.96 1.69
N TRP A 256 -26.80 -28.17 2.23
CA TRP A 256 -26.02 -29.24 1.62
C TRP A 256 -26.49 -29.56 0.20
N TRP A 257 -27.81 -29.72 0.00
CA TRP A 257 -28.40 -29.98 -1.31
C TRP A 257 -28.07 -28.87 -2.32
N GLU A 258 -28.22 -27.62 -1.90
CA GLU A 258 -27.92 -26.45 -2.73
C GLU A 258 -26.42 -26.35 -3.04
N ALA A 259 -25.55 -26.60 -2.06
CA ALA A 259 -24.10 -26.59 -2.19
C ALA A 259 -23.57 -27.72 -3.10
N GLY A 260 -24.31 -28.83 -3.22
CA GLY A 260 -24.00 -29.94 -4.12
C GLY A 260 -24.48 -29.75 -5.55
N SER A 261 -25.34 -28.76 -5.81
CA SER A 261 -25.94 -28.55 -7.13
C SER A 261 -24.90 -28.05 -8.16
N PRO A 262 -24.97 -28.48 -9.43
CA PRO A 262 -24.03 -28.06 -10.47
C PRO A 262 -24.11 -26.56 -10.71
N VAL A 263 -23.02 -25.85 -10.40
CA VAL A 263 -22.84 -24.44 -10.76
C VAL A 263 -22.03 -24.37 -12.08
N ALA A 264 -22.17 -23.27 -12.82
CA ALA A 264 -21.51 -23.03 -14.11
C ALA A 264 -19.98 -23.32 -14.09
N PRO A 265 -19.36 -23.64 -15.24
CA PRO A 265 -17.93 -23.93 -15.33
C PRO A 265 -17.07 -22.78 -14.76
N GLY A 266 -16.20 -23.08 -13.81
CA GLY A 266 -15.37 -22.09 -13.08
C GLY A 266 -15.87 -21.73 -11.68
N ALA A 267 -16.99 -22.31 -11.24
CA ALA A 267 -17.52 -22.13 -9.90
C ALA A 267 -16.79 -22.98 -8.83
N GLN A 268 -16.99 -22.57 -7.57
CA GLN A 268 -16.40 -23.17 -6.37
C GLN A 268 -16.68 -24.69 -6.22
N PRO A 269 -15.84 -25.41 -5.45
CA PRO A 269 -15.98 -26.85 -5.27
C PRO A 269 -17.34 -27.24 -4.67
N ARG A 270 -17.82 -28.42 -5.09
CA ARG A 270 -18.97 -29.08 -4.47
C ARG A 270 -18.60 -29.58 -3.09
N ILE A 271 -19.56 -29.55 -2.17
CA ILE A 271 -19.38 -30.07 -0.81
C ILE A 271 -20.00 -31.46 -0.73
N GLY A 272 -19.22 -32.47 -0.34
CA GLY A 272 -19.73 -33.80 -0.05
C GLY A 272 -20.46 -33.84 1.30
N ALA A 273 -21.15 -34.94 1.57
CA ALA A 273 -21.96 -35.08 2.80
C ALA A 273 -21.10 -35.08 4.06
N GLU A 274 -19.93 -35.73 4.02
CA GLU A 274 -19.00 -35.80 5.16
C GLU A 274 -18.36 -34.43 5.45
N GLU A 275 -17.92 -33.72 4.41
CA GLU A 275 -17.37 -32.38 4.55
C GLU A 275 -18.43 -31.41 5.08
N PHE A 276 -19.66 -31.48 4.57
CA PHE A 276 -20.75 -30.64 5.09
C PHE A 276 -21.10 -30.97 6.53
N ALA A 277 -21.12 -32.24 6.91
CA ALA A 277 -21.34 -32.65 8.29
C ALA A 277 -20.24 -32.11 9.22
N ALA A 278 -18.97 -32.05 8.77
CA ALA A 278 -17.89 -31.43 9.53
C ALA A 278 -18.04 -29.90 9.67
N LEU A 279 -18.66 -29.23 8.68
CA LEU A 279 -18.99 -27.81 8.71
C LEU A 279 -20.15 -27.51 9.68
N ASP A 280 -21.23 -28.31 9.60
CA ASP A 280 -22.42 -28.21 10.45
C ASP A 280 -22.15 -28.69 11.88
N ALA A 281 -21.15 -29.56 12.08
CA ALA A 281 -20.62 -29.88 13.41
C ALA A 281 -19.80 -28.73 14.03
N GLY A 282 -19.81 -27.54 13.41
CA GLY A 282 -19.34 -26.28 13.99
C GLY A 282 -19.77 -26.15 15.45
N SER A 283 -18.94 -25.48 16.25
CA SER A 283 -19.01 -25.62 17.71
C SER A 283 -20.43 -25.38 18.20
N ARG A 284 -21.05 -26.42 18.80
CA ARG A 284 -22.29 -26.34 19.59
C ARG A 284 -22.01 -25.49 20.83
N VAL A 285 -21.72 -24.20 20.66
CA VAL A 285 -21.52 -23.25 21.77
C VAL A 285 -22.89 -22.87 22.30
N THR A 286 -23.57 -23.87 22.84
CA THR A 286 -24.64 -23.67 23.80
C THR A 286 -23.96 -23.31 25.12
N GLY A 287 -23.98 -22.03 25.47
CA GLY A 287 -23.76 -21.57 26.84
C GLY A 287 -22.45 -20.82 27.09
N GLY A 288 -22.56 -19.49 27.20
CA GLY A 288 -21.53 -18.62 27.77
C GLY A 288 -21.72 -17.17 27.36
N ALA A 289 -22.29 -16.37 28.26
CA ALA A 289 -22.59 -14.92 28.17
C ALA A 289 -21.78 -14.10 27.14
N GLY A 290 -22.43 -13.75 26.02
CA GLY A 290 -21.98 -12.80 25.00
C GLY A 290 -22.27 -13.27 23.57
N ASP A 291 -22.77 -12.38 22.71
CA ASP A 291 -22.90 -12.63 21.27
C ASP A 291 -21.50 -12.70 20.63
N ARG A 292 -20.91 -13.91 20.61
CA ARG A 292 -19.59 -14.17 20.03
C ARG A 292 -19.58 -13.98 18.51
N THR A 293 -20.74 -13.85 17.85
CA THR A 293 -20.82 -13.61 16.42
C THR A 293 -20.05 -12.35 16.01
N ALA A 294 -20.05 -11.30 16.83
CA ALA A 294 -19.28 -10.09 16.57
C ALA A 294 -17.76 -10.37 16.44
N ASP A 295 -17.20 -11.21 17.32
CA ASP A 295 -15.79 -11.60 17.28
C ASP A 295 -15.47 -12.45 16.04
N LEU A 296 -16.36 -13.40 15.70
CA LEU A 296 -16.20 -14.24 14.51
C LEU A 296 -16.21 -13.38 13.23
N VAL A 297 -17.17 -12.45 13.13
CA VAL A 297 -17.23 -11.48 12.03
C VAL A 297 -15.96 -10.65 11.97
N ALA A 298 -15.46 -10.15 13.10
CA ALA A 298 -14.22 -9.36 13.13
C ALA A 298 -13.01 -10.16 12.60
N VAL A 299 -12.89 -11.44 12.95
CA VAL A 299 -11.83 -12.33 12.45
C VAL A 299 -11.95 -12.53 10.93
N VAL A 300 -13.15 -12.83 10.43
CA VAL A 300 -13.39 -13.07 8.99
C VAL A 300 -13.21 -11.79 8.17
N VAL A 301 -13.77 -10.66 8.61
CA VAL A 301 -13.59 -9.35 7.98
C VAL A 301 -12.10 -8.99 7.90
N ARG A 302 -11.35 -9.16 9.00
CA ARG A 302 -9.92 -8.90 9.02
C ARG A 302 -9.18 -9.78 8.02
N ALA A 303 -9.48 -11.08 7.98
CA ALA A 303 -8.86 -12.01 7.04
C ALA A 303 -9.20 -11.66 5.58
N ALA A 304 -10.46 -11.32 5.29
CA ALA A 304 -10.93 -10.90 3.98
C ALA A 304 -10.19 -9.64 3.50
N LEU A 305 -10.14 -8.58 4.32
CA LEU A 305 -9.44 -7.34 3.97
C LEU A 305 -7.94 -7.56 3.68
N ILE A 306 -7.27 -8.40 4.48
CA ILE A 306 -5.86 -8.75 4.25
C ILE A 306 -5.69 -9.50 2.92
N ARG A 307 -6.60 -10.42 2.58
CA ARG A 307 -6.56 -11.12 1.29
C ARG A 307 -6.83 -10.17 0.13
N THR A 308 -7.85 -9.32 0.21
CA THR A 308 -8.18 -8.33 -0.82
C THR A 308 -7.03 -7.35 -1.06
N ALA A 309 -6.42 -6.81 0.01
CA ALA A 309 -5.25 -5.94 -0.11
C ALA A 309 -4.04 -6.64 -0.71
N ARG A 310 -3.85 -7.94 -0.42
CA ARG A 310 -2.80 -8.75 -1.05
C ARG A 310 -3.06 -8.96 -2.54
N GLN A 311 -4.28 -9.34 -2.92
CA GLN A 311 -4.69 -9.50 -4.31
C GLN A 311 -4.51 -8.20 -5.10
N ALA A 312 -4.93 -7.06 -4.53
CA ALA A 312 -4.72 -5.74 -5.12
C ALA A 312 -3.23 -5.42 -5.33
N ALA A 313 -2.40 -5.68 -4.32
CA ALA A 313 -0.95 -5.49 -4.43
C ALA A 313 -0.30 -6.36 -5.51
N ASP A 314 -0.72 -7.63 -5.63
CA ASP A 314 -0.21 -8.56 -6.63
C ASP A 314 -0.65 -8.15 -8.05
N ALA A 315 -1.89 -7.68 -8.21
CA ALA A 315 -2.40 -7.12 -9.46
C ALA A 315 -1.62 -5.86 -9.87
N ILE A 316 -1.38 -4.94 -8.94
CA ILE A 316 -0.56 -3.74 -9.15
C ILE A 316 0.88 -4.13 -9.55
N ALA A 317 1.47 -5.09 -8.84
CA ALA A 317 2.83 -5.54 -9.11
C ALA A 317 2.97 -6.19 -10.49
N THR A 318 1.96 -6.97 -10.89
CA THR A 318 1.86 -7.58 -12.22
C THR A 318 1.77 -6.52 -13.30
N ALA A 319 0.85 -5.55 -13.16
CA ALA A 319 0.70 -4.45 -14.12
C ALA A 319 1.97 -3.58 -14.22
N ALA A 320 2.59 -3.25 -13.08
CA ALA A 320 3.85 -2.50 -13.05
C ALA A 320 5.03 -3.29 -13.64
N GLY A 321 4.97 -4.63 -13.59
CA GLY A 321 5.93 -5.57 -14.17
C GLY A 321 5.85 -5.71 -15.68
N ASP A 322 4.65 -5.58 -16.25
CA ASP A 322 4.44 -5.74 -17.68
C ASP A 322 4.89 -4.50 -18.47
N ARG A 323 6.00 -4.64 -19.21
CA ARG A 323 6.56 -3.59 -20.06
C ARG A 323 5.72 -3.30 -21.31
N ARG A 324 4.76 -4.17 -21.65
CA ARG A 324 3.85 -3.96 -22.79
C ARG A 324 2.74 -2.96 -22.44
N LEU A 325 2.40 -2.82 -21.15
CA LEU A 325 1.42 -1.85 -20.70
C LEU A 325 1.99 -0.44 -20.76
N ALA A 326 1.24 0.49 -21.34
CA ALA A 326 1.54 1.91 -21.29
C ALA A 326 1.46 2.44 -19.84
N PRO A 327 2.18 3.52 -19.48
CA PRO A 327 2.16 4.07 -18.12
C PRO A 327 0.76 4.39 -17.61
N GLY A 328 -0.13 4.92 -18.46
CA GLY A 328 -1.54 5.18 -18.11
C GLY A 328 -2.29 3.90 -17.70
N GLN A 329 -2.08 2.80 -18.41
CA GLN A 329 -2.71 1.50 -18.07
C GLN A 329 -2.23 0.95 -16.72
N VAL A 330 -0.98 1.24 -16.33
CA VAL A 330 -0.46 0.89 -15.01
C VAL A 330 -1.15 1.71 -13.92
N VAL A 331 -1.38 3.01 -14.16
CA VAL A 331 -2.13 3.88 -13.24
C VAL A 331 -3.57 3.40 -13.10
N ASP A 332 -4.25 3.13 -14.22
CA ASP A 332 -5.65 2.66 -14.21
C ASP A 332 -5.78 1.33 -13.47
N ALA A 333 -4.83 0.40 -13.66
CA ALA A 333 -4.82 -0.88 -12.96
C ALA A 333 -4.65 -0.68 -11.45
N ALA A 334 -3.79 0.25 -11.02
CA ALA A 334 -3.60 0.55 -9.62
C ALA A 334 -4.82 1.26 -8.99
N GLN A 335 -5.42 2.21 -9.69
CA GLN A 335 -6.65 2.87 -9.25
C GLN A 335 -7.80 1.88 -9.10
N ARG A 336 -8.03 1.00 -10.09
CA ARG A 336 -9.04 -0.07 -9.99
C ARG A 336 -8.79 -0.97 -8.78
N ALA A 337 -7.57 -1.47 -8.63
CA ALA A 337 -7.22 -2.32 -7.49
C ALA A 337 -7.44 -1.62 -6.14
N GLY A 338 -7.10 -0.34 -6.02
CA GLY A 338 -7.36 0.46 -4.82
C GLY A 338 -8.85 0.68 -4.55
N GLN A 339 -9.63 1.00 -5.58
CA GLN A 339 -11.09 1.13 -5.48
C GLN A 339 -11.75 -0.19 -5.06
N ASP A 340 -11.28 -1.32 -5.57
CA ASP A 340 -11.78 -2.65 -5.20
C ASP A 340 -11.59 -2.92 -3.71
N VAL A 341 -10.43 -2.51 -3.14
CA VAL A 341 -10.19 -2.59 -1.69
C VAL A 341 -11.16 -1.71 -0.91
N LEU A 342 -11.34 -0.45 -1.32
CA LEU A 342 -12.26 0.46 -0.62
C LEU A 342 -13.71 -0.02 -0.67
N ARG A 343 -14.16 -0.57 -1.81
CA ARG A 343 -15.50 -1.19 -1.92
C ARG A 343 -15.67 -2.36 -0.95
N HIS A 344 -14.63 -3.17 -0.74
CA HIS A 344 -14.66 -4.24 0.26
C HIS A 344 -14.69 -3.69 1.69
N VAL A 345 -13.92 -2.65 1.99
CA VAL A 345 -13.95 -1.97 3.29
C VAL A 345 -15.35 -1.45 3.59
N GLU A 346 -15.96 -0.70 2.66
CA GLU A 346 -17.29 -0.11 2.84
C GLU A 346 -18.35 -1.19 3.08
N ARG A 347 -18.34 -2.28 2.29
CA ARG A 347 -19.27 -3.39 2.45
C ARG A 347 -19.09 -4.11 3.80
N LEU A 348 -17.85 -4.44 4.16
CA LEU A 348 -17.55 -5.25 5.35
C LEU A 348 -17.71 -4.47 6.66
N THR A 349 -17.77 -3.14 6.61
CA THR A 349 -17.79 -2.29 7.81
C THR A 349 -19.08 -1.49 7.93
N GLY A 350 -19.83 -1.34 6.84
CA GLY A 350 -21.01 -0.48 6.77
C GLY A 350 -20.69 1.02 6.81
N ILE A 351 -19.41 1.39 6.95
CA ILE A 351 -18.96 2.79 6.97
C ILE A 351 -18.68 3.21 5.54
N ARG A 352 -19.55 4.06 4.97
CA ARG A 352 -19.23 4.82 3.76
C ARG A 352 -18.19 5.87 4.13
N GLY A 353 -17.05 5.87 3.45
CA GLY A 353 -15.93 6.74 3.76
C GLY A 353 -16.33 8.22 3.77
N THR A 354 -16.62 8.77 4.95
CA THR A 354 -16.75 10.21 5.13
C THR A 354 -15.35 10.75 5.41
N THR A 355 -14.80 11.42 4.40
CA THR A 355 -13.56 12.17 4.48
C THR A 355 -13.82 13.42 5.33
N GLN A 356 -13.84 13.29 6.65
CA GLN A 356 -13.81 14.45 7.53
C GLN A 356 -12.90 14.18 8.74
N PRO A 357 -11.74 14.85 8.83
CA PRO A 357 -10.87 14.73 10.00
C PRO A 357 -11.47 15.57 11.13
N GLY A 358 -12.10 14.92 12.10
CA GLY A 358 -12.54 15.60 13.31
C GLY A 358 -13.45 14.78 14.22
N ILE A 359 -12.88 14.44 15.40
CA ILE A 359 -13.51 14.06 16.68
C ILE A 359 -13.61 12.53 16.96
N PRO A 360 -13.04 12.05 18.09
CA PRO A 360 -12.99 10.63 18.45
C PRO A 360 -14.25 10.16 19.19
N SER A 361 -14.78 9.01 18.81
CA SER A 361 -15.78 8.24 19.57
C SER A 361 -15.91 6.87 18.86
N LEU A 362 -15.55 5.71 19.42
CA LEU A 362 -15.85 5.13 20.73
C LEU A 362 -14.79 4.06 21.07
N SER A 363 -13.89 4.31 22.02
CA SER A 363 -13.02 3.24 22.57
C SER A 363 -12.92 3.20 24.09
N ASN A 364 -13.67 4.03 24.84
CA ASN A 364 -13.55 4.09 26.30
C ASN A 364 -14.73 3.46 27.08
N ARG A 365 -15.28 2.33 26.64
CA ARG A 365 -16.26 1.58 27.47
C ARG A 365 -15.93 0.11 27.74
N LEU A 366 -14.69 -0.31 27.48
CA LEU A 366 -14.16 -1.61 27.90
C LEU A 366 -12.86 -1.44 28.68
N ALA A 367 -12.92 -0.65 29.76
CA ALA A 367 -11.98 -0.76 30.87
C ALA A 367 -12.83 -0.74 32.14
N GLY A 368 -13.03 -1.91 32.72
CA GLY A 368 -13.66 -2.06 34.02
C GLY A 368 -12.75 -1.48 35.09
N GLU A 369 -12.85 -0.19 35.34
CA GLU A 369 -12.46 0.39 36.63
C GLU A 369 -13.69 0.34 37.53
N ARG A 370 -13.65 -0.60 38.47
CA ARG A 370 -14.47 -0.52 39.67
C ARG A 370 -14.14 0.79 40.36
N GLU A 371 -15.12 1.69 40.36
CA GLU A 371 -15.15 2.87 41.21
C GLU A 371 -15.10 2.40 42.68
N VAL A 372 -13.89 2.40 43.25
CA VAL A 372 -13.69 2.22 44.69
C VAL A 372 -14.15 3.52 45.34
N VAL A 373 -15.34 3.50 45.90
CA VAL A 373 -15.86 4.57 46.76
C VAL A 373 -14.96 4.67 48.00
N PRO A 374 -14.23 5.78 48.22
CA PRO A 374 -13.53 5.97 49.47
C PRO A 374 -14.56 6.20 50.58
N SER A 375 -14.61 5.25 51.52
CA SER A 375 -15.39 5.38 52.75
C SER A 375 -14.91 6.58 53.54
N THR A 376 -15.76 7.60 53.62
CA THR A 376 -15.53 8.79 54.45
C THR A 376 -15.43 8.39 55.91
N THR A 377 -14.25 8.67 56.46
CA THR A 377 -13.88 8.49 57.85
C THR A 377 -14.78 9.36 58.73
N ARG A 378 -15.53 8.69 59.61
CA ARG A 378 -16.34 9.25 60.69
C ARG A 378 -15.45 10.01 61.68
N PRO A 379 -15.72 11.29 62.02
CA PRO A 379 -14.97 11.98 63.05
C PRO A 379 -15.37 11.49 64.44
N ALA A 380 -14.35 11.31 65.28
CA ALA A 380 -14.46 10.94 66.68
C ALA A 380 -15.11 12.06 67.50
N VAL A 381 -16.08 11.67 68.33
CA VAL A 381 -16.68 12.50 69.39
C VAL A 381 -15.71 12.55 70.57
N PRO A 382 -15.28 13.73 71.05
CA PRO A 382 -14.58 13.82 72.32
C PRO A 382 -15.60 13.88 73.46
N GLY A 383 -15.60 12.84 74.30
CA GLY A 383 -16.27 12.85 75.59
C GLY A 383 -15.57 13.82 76.54
N GLY A 384 -16.32 14.80 77.02
CA GLY A 384 -15.87 15.76 78.03
C GLY A 384 -17.05 16.36 78.78
N HIS A 385 -17.53 15.65 79.80
CA HIS A 385 -18.32 16.24 80.87
C HIS A 385 -17.40 16.74 81.98
N PRO A 386 -17.61 17.95 82.49
CA PRO A 386 -17.39 18.25 83.89
C PRO A 386 -18.72 18.40 84.64
N ARG A 387 -18.70 17.93 85.88
CA ARG A 387 -19.70 18.08 86.95
C ARG A 387 -20.11 19.55 87.15
N THR A 388 -21.36 19.83 87.51
CA THR A 388 -21.82 20.08 88.90
C THR A 388 -23.21 20.73 88.94
N ARG A 389 -24.01 20.25 89.90
CA ARG A 389 -25.20 20.84 90.58
C ARG A 389 -26.46 21.12 89.77
#